data_AF-A0A8H8NU89-F1
#
_entry.id   AF-A0A8H8NU89-F1
#
_cell.length_a   1.000
_cell.length_b   1.000
_cell.length_c   1.000
_cell.angle_alpha   90.00
_cell.angle_beta   90.00
_cell.angle_gamma   90.00
#
_symmetry.space_group_name_H-M   'P 1'
#
loop_
_entity.id
_entity.type
_entity.pdbx_description
1 polymer ?
#
loop_
_entity_poly.entity_id
_entity_poly.type
_entity_poly.pdbx_seq_one_letter_code
_entity_poly.pdbx_strand_id
1 'polypeptide(L)'
;MAFGEVIWQFDFLDFHKNQKVLLQPVGVFYTVGVSLTNAHVILHGSQVSTYFNCPPPSLEEYFHGTAEEAWVAREQGYQVDFTGVIPGVMVEMEDLEVGEEMD
;
A
#
# COMPACT_ATOMS: atom_id res chain seq x y z
N MET A 1 9.29 -6.45 -6.41
CA MET A 1 10.01 -5.85 -5.27
C MET A 1 10.42 -6.96 -4.31
N ALA A 2 11.65 -6.94 -3.79
CA ALA A 2 12.16 -7.99 -2.92
C ALA A 2 12.57 -7.42 -1.55
N PHE A 3 12.52 -8.26 -0.52
CA PHE A 3 12.92 -7.95 0.86
C PHE A 3 14.29 -7.24 0.97
N GLY A 4 15.26 -7.64 0.13
CA GLY A 4 16.61 -7.08 0.14
C GLY A 4 16.67 -5.60 -0.23
N GLU A 5 15.80 -5.14 -1.12
CA GLU A 5 15.79 -3.74 -1.58
C GLU A 5 15.36 -2.79 -0.45
N VAL A 6 14.34 -3.21 0.31
CA VAL A 6 13.81 -2.46 1.46
C VAL A 6 14.89 -2.30 2.52
N ILE A 7 15.65 -3.36 2.82
CA ILE A 7 16.76 -3.27 3.78
C ILE A 7 17.90 -2.40 3.24
N TRP A 8 18.15 -2.42 1.93
CA TRP A 8 19.18 -1.58 1.31
C TRP A 8 18.87 -0.08 1.44
N GLN A 9 17.60 0.29 1.24
CA GLN A 9 17.15 1.68 1.42
C GLN A 9 16.95 2.07 2.89
N PHE A 10 16.63 1.09 3.74
CA PHE A 10 16.33 1.30 5.16
C PHE A 10 17.06 0.28 6.04
N ASP A 11 18.37 0.45 6.26
CA ASP A 11 19.18 -0.50 7.06
C ASP A 11 18.68 -0.63 8.52
N PHE A 12 17.92 0.35 9.01
CA PHE A 12 17.24 0.26 10.32
C PHE A 12 16.14 -0.82 10.37
N LEU A 13 15.60 -1.23 9.21
CA LEU A 13 14.64 -2.32 9.08
C LEU A 13 15.32 -3.70 9.04
N ASP A 14 16.66 -3.75 9.03
CA ASP A 14 17.39 -5.00 9.20
C ASP A 14 17.12 -5.54 10.61
N PHE A 15 16.35 -6.62 10.63
CA PHE A 15 15.93 -7.30 11.84
C PHE A 15 17.11 -7.75 12.70
N HIS A 16 18.17 -8.25 12.08
CA HIS A 16 19.31 -8.82 12.79
C HIS A 16 20.17 -7.74 13.45
N LYS A 17 20.21 -6.54 12.86
CA LYS A 17 21.09 -5.45 13.32
C LYS A 17 20.39 -4.47 14.28
N ASN A 18 19.16 -4.07 13.96
CA ASN A 18 18.60 -2.81 14.47
C ASN A 18 17.21 -2.94 15.12
N GLN A 19 16.48 -4.04 14.92
CA GLN A 19 15.12 -4.21 15.45
C GLN A 19 15.08 -5.15 16.66
N LYS A 20 14.34 -4.75 17.69
CA LYS A 20 14.06 -5.58 18.87
C LYS A 20 12.60 -6.05 18.84
N VAL A 21 12.40 -7.32 18.47
CA VAL A 21 11.07 -7.95 18.51
C VAL A 21 10.49 -7.85 19.91
N LEU A 22 9.18 -7.58 19.99
CA LEU A 22 8.42 -7.40 21.24
C LEU A 22 8.76 -6.14 22.05
N LEU A 23 9.81 -5.40 21.68
CA LEU A 23 10.17 -4.13 22.32
C LEU A 23 9.94 -2.92 21.41
N GLN A 24 9.80 -3.16 20.10
CA GLN A 24 9.57 -2.15 19.10
C GLN A 24 8.47 -2.61 18.13
N PRO A 25 7.71 -1.69 17.52
CA PRO A 25 6.67 -2.02 16.55
C PRO A 25 7.28 -2.38 15.18
N VAL A 26 8.08 -3.46 15.13
CA VAL A 26 8.85 -3.90 13.95
C VAL A 26 7.96 -4.06 12.72
N GLY A 27 6.77 -4.64 12.89
CA GLY A 27 5.81 -4.84 11.81
C GLY A 27 5.35 -3.53 11.19
N VAL A 28 5.10 -2.49 12.00
CA VAL A 28 4.67 -1.17 11.51
C VAL A 28 5.80 -0.51 10.71
N PHE A 29 7.03 -0.54 11.24
CA PHE A 29 8.18 0.04 10.55
C PHE A 29 8.45 -0.64 9.20
N TYR A 30 8.36 -1.97 9.17
CA TYR A 30 8.56 -2.72 7.93
C TYR A 30 7.46 -2.43 6.91
N THR A 31 6.18 -2.38 7.34
CA THR A 31 5.07 -1.99 6.46
C THR A 31 5.29 -0.61 5.85
N VAL A 32 5.64 0.39 6.67
CA VAL A 32 5.92 1.75 6.18
C VAL A 32 7.10 1.74 5.21
N GLY A 33 8.18 1.03 5.51
CA GLY A 33 9.34 0.91 4.63
C GLY A 33 9.00 0.29 3.27
N VAL A 34 8.19 -0.77 3.25
CA VAL A 34 7.69 -1.39 2.02
C VAL A 34 6.83 -0.42 1.22
N SER A 35 5.88 0.27 1.86
CA SER A 35 5.02 1.25 1.18
C SER A 35 5.82 2.39 0.55
N LEU A 36 6.82 2.92 1.25
CA LEU A 36 7.71 3.96 0.71
C LEU A 36 8.59 3.44 -0.43
N THR A 37 9.07 2.20 -0.33
CA THR A 37 9.85 1.59 -1.41
C THR A 37 8.97 1.41 -2.66
N ASN A 38 7.73 0.95 -2.50
CA ASN A 38 6.75 0.84 -3.58
C ASN A 38 6.46 2.20 -4.22
N ALA A 39 6.25 3.24 -3.41
CA ALA A 39 6.08 4.62 -3.88
C ALA A 39 7.29 5.11 -4.70
N HIS A 40 8.51 4.84 -4.24
CA HIS A 40 9.73 5.16 -4.98
C HIS A 40 9.74 4.46 -6.35
N VAL A 41 9.35 3.19 -6.41
CA VAL A 41 9.25 2.46 -7.68
C VAL A 41 8.15 3.01 -8.60
N ILE A 42 7.02 3.46 -8.06
CA ILE A 42 5.97 4.12 -8.86
C ILE A 42 6.51 5.40 -9.51
N LEU A 43 7.23 6.23 -8.75
CA LEU A 43 7.75 7.51 -9.23
C LEU A 43 8.91 7.37 -10.22
N HIS A 44 9.77 6.37 -10.06
CA HIS A 44 10.95 6.17 -10.89
C HIS A 44 10.78 5.10 -11.97
N GLY A 45 9.67 4.37 -11.94
CA GLY A 45 9.41 3.21 -12.79
C GLY A 45 10.21 1.97 -12.40
N SER A 46 9.86 0.82 -12.97
CA SER A 46 10.62 -0.41 -12.82
C SER A 46 10.88 -1.07 -14.17
N GLN A 47 12.02 -1.78 -14.29
CA GLN A 47 12.30 -2.58 -15.49
C GLN A 47 11.24 -3.68 -15.71
N VAL A 48 10.69 -4.21 -14.62
CA VAL A 48 9.67 -5.26 -14.64
C VAL A 48 8.35 -4.74 -15.21
N SER A 49 7.88 -3.58 -14.76
CA SER A 49 6.66 -2.94 -15.29
C SER A 49 6.78 -2.65 -16.79
N THR A 50 7.96 -2.21 -17.24
CA THR A 50 8.22 -1.98 -18.67
C THR A 50 8.25 -3.29 -19.46
N TYR A 51 8.90 -4.33 -18.94
CA TYR A 51 8.99 -5.63 -19.61
C TYR A 51 7.62 -6.30 -19.79
N PHE A 52 6.77 -6.25 -18.77
CA PHE A 52 5.42 -6.82 -18.80
C PHE A 52 4.35 -5.87 -19.34
N ASN A 53 4.73 -4.66 -19.78
CA ASN A 53 3.81 -3.60 -20.19
C ASN A 53 2.67 -3.38 -19.18
N CYS A 54 3.01 -3.45 -17.89
CA CYS A 54 2.09 -3.30 -16.77
C CYS A 54 2.48 -2.01 -16.04
N PRO A 55 1.90 -0.86 -16.44
CA PRO A 55 2.22 0.41 -15.81
C PRO A 55 1.82 0.38 -14.33
N PRO A 56 2.64 0.95 -13.43
CA PRO A 56 2.27 1.06 -12.03
C PRO A 56 1.06 1.99 -11.84
N PRO A 57 0.29 1.84 -10.76
CA PRO A 57 -0.76 2.80 -10.39
C PRO A 57 -0.13 4.17 -10.08
N SER A 58 -0.94 5.22 -10.10
CA SER A 58 -0.52 6.53 -9.61
C SER A 58 -0.24 6.49 -8.10
N LEU A 59 0.51 7.48 -7.61
CA LEU A 59 0.82 7.58 -6.19
C LEU A 59 -0.46 7.80 -5.35
N GLU A 60 -1.40 8.56 -5.90
CA GLU A 60 -2.70 8.82 -5.29
C GLU A 60 -3.49 7.53 -5.17
N GLU A 61 -3.67 6.78 -6.26
CA GLU A 61 -4.34 5.47 -6.26
C GLU A 61 -3.65 4.46 -5.33
N TYR A 62 -2.33 4.49 -5.23
CA TYR A 62 -1.57 3.56 -4.38
C TYR A 62 -1.76 3.83 -2.88
N PHE A 63 -1.95 5.08 -2.49
CA PHE A 63 -2.21 5.48 -1.09
C PHE A 63 -3.68 5.77 -0.79
N HIS A 64 -4.56 5.63 -1.78
CA HIS A 64 -6.01 5.64 -1.61
C HIS A 64 -6.41 4.39 -0.82
N GLY A 65 -7.26 4.51 0.21
CA GLY A 65 -7.43 3.46 1.22
C GLY A 65 -6.91 3.83 2.61
N THR A 66 -6.93 5.12 2.97
CA THR A 66 -6.29 5.59 4.22
C THR A 66 -7.03 5.11 5.46
N ALA A 67 -6.35 5.22 6.61
CA ALA A 67 -6.81 4.74 7.90
C ALA A 67 -8.27 5.08 8.22
N GLU A 68 -8.80 6.22 7.76
CA GLU A 68 -10.20 6.61 7.98
C GLU A 68 -11.19 5.60 7.38
N GLU A 69 -11.00 5.17 6.13
CA GLU A 69 -11.84 4.16 5.48
C GLU A 69 -11.69 2.82 6.19
N ALA A 70 -10.48 2.49 6.65
CA ALA A 70 -10.22 1.29 7.43
C ALA A 70 -10.83 1.34 8.85
N TRP A 71 -10.86 2.51 9.50
CA TRP A 71 -11.49 2.73 10.80
C TRP A 71 -13.01 2.58 10.68
N VAL A 72 -13.61 3.24 9.67
CA VAL A 72 -15.04 3.13 9.37
C VAL A 72 -15.43 1.68 9.04
N ALA A 73 -14.64 0.99 8.23
CA ALA A 73 -14.86 -0.42 7.91
C ALA A 73 -14.80 -1.32 9.16
N ARG A 74 -13.87 -1.05 10.08
CA ARG A 74 -13.76 -1.78 11.37
C ARG A 74 -14.94 -1.52 12.29
N GLU A 75 -15.45 -0.29 12.36
CA GLU A 75 -16.67 0.01 13.12
C GLU A 75 -17.89 -0.74 12.58
N GLN A 76 -17.91 -0.98 11.27
CA GLN A 76 -18.95 -1.76 10.59
C GLN A 76 -18.70 -3.28 10.62
N GLY A 77 -17.62 -3.74 11.26
CA GLY A 77 -17.30 -5.16 11.43
C GLY A 77 -16.58 -5.81 10.24
N TYR A 78 -16.14 -5.04 9.25
CA TYR A 78 -15.33 -5.56 8.15
C TYR A 78 -13.90 -5.84 8.59
N GLN A 79 -13.36 -6.96 8.12
CA GLN A 79 -11.93 -7.22 8.26
C GLN A 79 -11.16 -6.40 7.23
N VAL A 80 -10.29 -5.54 7.71
CA VAL A 80 -9.29 -4.84 6.91
C VAL A 80 -7.95 -5.55 7.06
N ASP A 81 -7.21 -5.68 5.97
CA ASP A 81 -5.85 -6.21 6.04
C ASP A 81 -4.87 -5.16 6.60
N PHE A 82 -3.60 -5.53 6.69
CA PHE A 82 -2.55 -4.67 7.24
C PHE A 82 -2.26 -3.41 6.40
N THR A 83 -2.77 -3.34 5.17
CA THR A 83 -2.67 -2.17 4.28
C THR A 83 -3.87 -1.23 4.42
N GLY A 84 -4.89 -1.62 5.19
CA GLY A 84 -6.16 -0.89 5.29
C GLY A 84 -7.15 -1.26 4.19
N VAL A 85 -6.78 -2.15 3.28
CA VAL A 85 -7.62 -2.61 2.17
C VAL A 85 -8.56 -3.72 2.66
N ILE A 86 -9.81 -3.70 2.18
CA ILE A 86 -10.80 -4.75 2.44
C ILE A 86 -10.50 -5.94 1.51
N PRO A 87 -10.16 -7.13 2.03
CA PRO A 87 -9.93 -8.32 1.20
C PRO A 87 -11.20 -8.65 0.39
N GLY A 88 -11.08 -8.68 -0.93
CA GLY A 88 -12.19 -8.96 -1.85
C GLY A 88 -12.76 -7.74 -2.59
N VAL A 89 -12.31 -6.52 -2.27
CA VAL A 89 -12.60 -5.31 -3.06
C VAL A 89 -11.41 -5.06 -3.99
N MET A 90 -11.32 -5.84 -5.06
CA MET A 90 -10.57 -5.44 -6.25
C MET A 90 -11.56 -4.70 -7.15
N VAL A 91 -11.43 -3.38 -7.25
CA VAL A 91 -11.88 -2.54 -8.38
C VAL A 91 -13.25 -2.91 -8.96
N GLU A 92 -14.32 -2.48 -8.29
CA GLU A 92 -15.60 -2.18 -8.95
C GLU A 92 -16.04 -0.80 -8.42
N MET A 93 -15.22 0.22 -8.70
CA MET A 93 -15.65 1.64 -8.64
C MET A 93 -15.86 2.16 -10.07
N GLU A 94 -16.48 1.35 -10.92
CA GLU A 94 -17.13 1.80 -12.16
C GLU A 94 -18.62 1.51 -12.00
N ASP A 95 -19.35 2.31 -11.20
CA ASP A 95 -20.83 2.32 -11.20
C ASP A 95 -21.41 3.53 -10.42
N LEU A 96 -20.74 4.69 -10.45
CA LEU A 96 -21.33 5.96 -10.01
C LEU A 96 -21.27 7.00 -11.12
N GLU A 97 -21.84 6.65 -12.28
CA GLU A 97 -22.47 7.66 -13.13
C GLU A 97 -23.73 8.15 -12.42
N VAL A 98 -23.60 9.16 -11.55
CA VAL A 98 -24.72 10.08 -11.31
C VAL A 98 -24.64 11.12 -12.42
N GLY A 99 -25.23 10.77 -13.56
CA GLY A 99 -25.64 11.77 -14.55
C GLY A 99 -26.72 12.63 -13.89
N GLU A 100 -26.39 13.90 -13.63
CA GLU A 100 -27.39 14.92 -13.33
C GLU A 100 -28.34 15.02 -14.53
N GLU A 101 -29.63 14.84 -14.27
CA GLU A 101 -30.71 15.23 -15.19
C GLU A 101 -30.61 16.73 -15.48
N MET A 102 -30.60 17.10 -16.76
CA MET A 102 -30.87 18.45 -17.22
C MET A 102 -31.77 18.39 -18.47
N ASP A 103 -33.08 18.27 -18.24
CA ASP A 103 -34.17 19.14 -18.73
C ASP A 103 -35.55 18.48 -18.59
#